data_AF-A0A923BH53-F1
#
_entry.id   AF-A0A923BH53-F1
#
_cell.length_a   1.000
_cell.length_b   1.000
_cell.length_c   1.000
_cell.angle_alpha   90.00
_cell.angle_beta   90.00
_cell.angle_gamma   90.00
#
_symmetry.space_group_name_H-M   'P 1'
#
loop_
_entity.id
_entity.type
_entity.pdbx_description
1 polymer ?
#
loop_
_entity_poly.entity_id
_entity_poly.type
_entity_poly.pdbx_seq_one_letter_code
_entity_poly.pdbx_strand_id
1 'polypeptide(L)'
;MSEGTGALKVRHNTNWQVGLKLVGGDALAQLITTSDTLEMDAIGAYGQAWRQVFVVLNGNNEHVGWQQTEEFGLPVPSEEAPSTHIVIDLLDGNRNATGSQNWKEKAQAWLNAPAETKTYFELFIGFQGGNNTPTADFNFDTFVDGQDFLIWQRNFGNMEAGPEQGDTNFDAIVDGVDLEAWKGEFGGAVVSTIDNIMFKKNPPVVAAIPEPTAAASGLIAVILTAAGCRRRR
;
A
#
# COMPACT_ATOMS: atom_id res chain seq x y z
N MET A 1 -1.50 -15.58 6.96
CA MET A 1 -1.11 -16.74 6.12
C MET A 1 -0.90 -16.18 4.72
N SER A 2 0.28 -16.38 4.13
CA SER A 2 0.60 -15.92 2.77
C SER A 2 -0.09 -16.83 1.76
N GLU A 3 -0.98 -16.27 0.94
CA GLU A 3 -1.56 -16.98 -0.19
C GLU A 3 -0.70 -16.76 -1.45
N GLY A 4 0.18 -17.72 -1.74
CA GLY A 4 0.50 -18.07 -3.13
C GLY A 4 1.51 -17.26 -3.96
N THR A 5 2.06 -16.12 -3.53
CA THR A 5 2.91 -15.29 -4.43
C THR A 5 4.28 -14.85 -3.87
N GLY A 6 4.66 -15.32 -2.67
CA GLY A 6 5.82 -14.78 -1.95
C GLY A 6 5.53 -13.45 -1.25
N ALA A 7 4.28 -12.98 -1.30
CA ALA A 7 3.84 -11.80 -0.57
C ALA A 7 3.37 -12.13 0.84
N LEU A 8 3.58 -11.18 1.75
CA LEU A 8 3.17 -11.26 3.14
C LEU A 8 1.86 -10.50 3.37
N LYS A 9 0.92 -11.16 4.06
CA LYS A 9 -0.34 -10.57 4.52
C LYS A 9 -0.33 -10.41 6.02
N VAL A 10 -0.64 -9.20 6.50
CA VAL A 10 -0.77 -8.86 7.91
C VAL A 10 -2.17 -8.29 8.16
N ARG A 11 -2.90 -8.91 9.08
CA ARG A 11 -4.19 -8.42 9.60
C ARG A 11 -4.01 -8.05 11.06
N HIS A 12 -4.56 -6.92 11.49
CA HIS A 12 -4.52 -6.53 12.89
C HIS A 12 -5.80 -5.80 13.30
N ASN A 13 -6.10 -5.80 14.60
CA ASN A 13 -7.20 -5.04 15.16
C ASN A 13 -6.84 -3.54 15.31
N THR A 14 -7.83 -2.71 15.61
CA THR A 14 -7.75 -1.24 15.66
C THR A 14 -7.03 -0.66 16.89
N ASN A 15 -6.29 -1.48 17.66
CA ASN A 15 -5.47 -0.96 18.76
C ASN A 15 -4.30 -0.15 18.19
N TRP A 16 -4.12 1.07 18.71
CA TRP A 16 -3.58 2.25 18.00
C TRP A 16 -2.24 2.15 17.26
N GLN A 17 -1.41 1.15 17.52
CA GLN A 17 -0.11 1.00 16.85
C GLN A 17 0.20 -0.48 16.66
N VAL A 18 -0.22 -1.02 15.51
CA VAL A 18 0.28 -2.31 15.07
C VAL A 18 1.14 -2.09 13.84
N GLY A 19 2.32 -2.69 13.85
CA GLY A 19 3.23 -2.62 12.73
C GLY A 19 3.95 -3.95 12.54
N LEU A 20 4.25 -4.22 11.29
CA LEU A 20 5.15 -5.28 10.88
C LEU A 20 6.57 -4.74 10.96
N LYS A 21 7.44 -5.45 11.69
CA LYS A 21 8.87 -5.15 11.73
C LYS A 21 9.64 -6.30 11.07
N LEU A 22 10.28 -6.01 9.95
CA LEU A 22 11.18 -6.95 9.28
C LEU A 22 12.60 -6.69 9.76
N VAL A 23 13.14 -7.63 10.53
CA VAL A 23 14.52 -7.61 11.02
C VAL A 23 15.33 -8.55 10.15
N GLY A 24 16.09 -8.00 9.19
CA GLY A 24 16.78 -8.81 8.18
C GLY A 24 18.25 -8.49 7.96
N GLY A 25 18.79 -7.41 8.54
CA GLY A 25 20.23 -7.10 8.45
C GLY A 25 20.72 -7.05 7.00
N ASP A 26 21.81 -7.79 6.71
CA ASP A 26 22.39 -7.91 5.36
C ASP A 26 21.40 -8.44 4.32
N ALA A 27 20.53 -9.39 4.66
CA ALA A 27 19.59 -9.96 3.70
C ALA A 27 18.54 -8.93 3.26
N LEU A 28 18.02 -8.15 4.21
CA LEU A 28 17.07 -7.08 3.90
C LEU A 28 17.75 -5.93 3.14
N ALA A 29 18.97 -5.55 3.54
CA ALA A 29 19.72 -4.52 2.83
C ALA A 29 20.03 -4.93 1.38
N GLN A 30 20.41 -6.18 1.13
CA GLN A 30 20.62 -6.72 -0.22
C GLN A 30 19.32 -6.77 -1.04
N LEU A 31 18.21 -7.12 -0.41
CA LEU A 31 16.90 -7.13 -1.08
C LEU A 31 16.53 -5.72 -1.56
N ILE A 32 16.74 -4.71 -0.72
CA ILE A 32 16.48 -3.30 -1.07
C ILE A 32 17.41 -2.82 -2.19
N THR A 33 18.71 -3.11 -2.12
CA THR A 33 19.65 -2.65 -3.17
C THR A 33 19.40 -3.28 -4.54
N THR A 34 18.80 -4.46 -4.59
CA THR A 34 18.56 -5.21 -5.82
C THR A 34 17.16 -5.02 -6.42
N SER A 35 16.25 -4.37 -5.71
CA SER A 35 14.85 -4.13 -6.09
C SER A 35 14.62 -2.67 -6.44
N ASP A 36 13.72 -2.34 -7.34
CA ASP A 36 13.41 -0.96 -7.75
C ASP A 36 12.27 -0.35 -6.93
N THR A 37 11.24 -1.13 -6.61
CA THR A 37 10.09 -0.67 -5.83
C THR A 37 9.84 -1.56 -4.62
N LEU A 38 9.29 -0.96 -3.56
CA LEU A 38 8.57 -1.66 -2.51
C LEU A 38 7.08 -1.36 -2.71
N GLU A 39 6.30 -2.40 -2.92
CA GLU A 39 4.87 -2.31 -3.18
C GLU A 39 4.09 -3.03 -2.10
N MET A 40 2.89 -2.53 -1.80
CA MET A 40 1.96 -3.15 -0.87
C MET A 40 0.54 -2.64 -1.14
N ASP A 41 -0.45 -3.42 -0.77
CA ASP A 41 -1.84 -2.99 -0.74
C ASP A 41 -2.26 -2.75 0.71
N ALA A 42 -2.95 -1.65 0.97
CA ALA A 42 -3.42 -1.29 2.30
C ALA A 42 -4.91 -0.97 2.30
N ILE A 43 -5.61 -1.46 3.32
CA ILE A 43 -7.00 -1.14 3.62
C ILE A 43 -7.00 -0.51 5.01
N GLY A 44 -7.64 0.66 5.15
CA GLY A 44 -7.83 1.29 6.45
C GLY A 44 -9.21 0.99 7.02
N ALA A 45 -9.28 0.62 8.29
CA ALA A 45 -10.52 0.29 9.01
C ALA A 45 -11.61 1.35 8.88
N TYR A 46 -12.87 1.00 8.64
CA TYR A 46 -14.01 1.91 8.82
C TYR A 46 -14.11 2.46 10.26
N GLY A 47 -14.82 3.57 10.45
CA GLY A 47 -14.95 4.24 11.76
C GLY A 47 -13.67 4.86 12.36
N GLN A 48 -12.70 5.26 11.55
CA GLN A 48 -11.56 6.08 11.99
C GLN A 48 -11.68 7.49 11.42
N ALA A 49 -11.44 8.53 12.24
CA ALA A 49 -11.51 9.92 11.76
C ALA A 49 -10.44 10.25 10.70
N TRP A 50 -9.32 9.53 10.71
CA TRP A 50 -8.27 9.57 9.69
C TRP A 50 -7.49 8.24 9.71
N ARG A 51 -6.75 7.92 8.65
CA ARG A 51 -6.02 6.64 8.47
C ARG A 51 -4.73 6.86 7.70
N GLN A 52 -3.63 6.28 8.14
CA GLN A 52 -2.33 6.39 7.48
C GLN A 52 -1.49 5.12 7.62
N VAL A 53 -0.63 4.90 6.63
CA VAL A 53 0.47 3.91 6.68
C VAL A 53 1.80 4.66 6.75
N PHE A 54 2.62 4.29 7.72
CA PHE A 54 4.01 4.70 7.84
C PHE A 54 4.91 3.58 7.38
N VAL A 55 5.81 3.88 6.44
CA VAL A 55 6.88 2.98 6.04
C VAL A 55 8.19 3.61 6.44
N VAL A 56 8.90 2.95 7.34
CA VAL A 56 10.12 3.45 7.96
C VAL A 56 11.24 2.46 7.74
N LEU A 57 12.25 2.87 6.97
CA LEU A 57 13.51 2.15 6.89
C LEU A 57 14.51 2.80 7.84
N ASN A 58 15.08 2.04 8.75
CA ASN A 58 16.09 2.56 9.65
C ASN A 58 17.27 1.60 9.78
N GLY A 59 18.41 2.20 10.09
CA GLY A 59 19.64 1.47 10.28
C GLY A 59 20.58 2.24 11.17
N ASN A 60 21.51 1.50 11.75
CA ASN A 60 22.60 2.09 12.51
C ASN A 60 23.89 1.36 12.16
N ASN A 61 24.83 2.15 11.66
CA ASN A 61 26.20 1.79 11.42
C ASN A 61 27.09 2.92 11.99
N GLU A 62 28.31 2.57 12.40
CA GLU A 62 29.30 3.54 12.88
C GLU A 62 28.83 4.45 14.05
N HIS A 63 27.82 4.00 14.82
CA HIS A 63 27.13 4.76 15.88
C HIS A 63 26.31 5.97 15.40
N VAL A 64 26.02 6.05 14.10
CA VAL A 64 25.13 7.07 13.52
C VAL A 64 23.84 6.38 13.08
N GLY A 65 22.77 6.61 13.85
CA GLY A 65 21.43 6.20 13.46
C GLY A 65 20.90 7.05 12.32
N TRP A 66 20.30 6.41 11.33
CA TRP A 66 19.56 7.10 10.26
C TRP A 66 18.18 6.48 10.09
N GLN A 67 17.28 7.29 9.56
CA GLN A 67 15.91 6.90 9.27
C GLN A 67 15.46 7.50 7.94
N GLN A 68 14.69 6.72 7.20
CA GLN A 68 13.94 7.12 6.03
C GLN A 68 12.47 6.85 6.32
N THR A 69 11.58 7.75 5.91
CA THR A 69 10.16 7.64 6.26
C THR A 69 9.29 8.14 5.13
N GLU A 70 8.30 7.32 4.79
CA GLU A 70 7.20 7.69 3.91
C GLU A 70 5.87 7.48 4.63
N GLU A 71 4.92 8.36 4.32
CA GLU A 71 3.61 8.41 4.92
C GLU A 71 2.56 8.45 3.80
N PHE A 72 1.57 7.56 3.92
CA PHE A 72 0.50 7.41 2.95
C PHE A 72 -0.84 7.55 3.64
N GLY A 73 -1.65 8.52 3.22
CA GLY A 73 -3.05 8.61 3.62
C GLY A 73 -3.85 7.45 3.02
N LEU A 74 -4.65 6.79 3.84
CA LEU A 74 -5.58 5.75 3.38
C LEU A 74 -6.98 6.36 3.25
N PRO A 75 -7.54 6.45 2.03
CA PRO A 75 -8.95 6.79 1.87
C PRO A 75 -9.85 5.74 2.53
N VAL A 76 -11.09 6.12 2.78
CA VAL A 76 -12.13 5.15 3.14
C VAL A 76 -12.27 4.17 1.97
N PRO A 77 -12.18 2.85 2.21
CA PRO A 77 -12.40 1.86 1.16
C PRO A 77 -13.79 2.02 0.52
N SER A 78 -13.95 1.55 -0.71
CA SER A 78 -15.26 1.48 -1.39
C SER A 78 -15.34 0.26 -2.29
N GLU A 79 -16.52 -0.06 -2.83
CA GLU A 79 -16.64 -1.14 -3.83
C GLU A 79 -15.76 -0.89 -5.07
N GLU A 80 -15.61 0.37 -5.48
CA GLU A 80 -14.78 0.76 -6.64
C GLU A 80 -13.28 0.79 -6.31
N ALA A 81 -12.92 1.05 -5.05
CA ALA A 81 -11.55 1.12 -4.55
C ALA A 81 -11.43 0.39 -3.20
N PRO A 82 -11.42 -0.96 -3.21
CA PRO A 82 -11.44 -1.75 -1.98
C PRO A 82 -10.12 -1.68 -1.20
N SER A 83 -9.04 -1.25 -1.84
CA SER A 83 -7.72 -1.10 -1.25
C SER A 83 -6.92 0.02 -1.91
N THR A 84 -5.93 0.54 -1.19
CA THR A 84 -4.94 1.50 -1.68
C THR A 84 -3.67 0.76 -2.10
N HIS A 85 -3.32 0.81 -3.38
CA HIS A 85 -2.05 0.30 -3.88
C HIS A 85 -0.94 1.33 -3.66
N ILE A 86 0.04 0.99 -2.84
CA ILE A 86 1.17 1.85 -2.46
C ILE A 86 2.41 1.38 -3.21
N VAL A 87 3.10 2.32 -3.86
CA VAL A 87 4.37 2.09 -4.57
C VAL A 87 5.42 3.08 -4.08
N ILE A 88 6.42 2.55 -3.38
CA ILE A 88 7.62 3.27 -2.97
C ILE A 88 8.70 3.00 -4.01
N ASP A 89 9.15 4.05 -4.69
CA ASP A 89 10.33 3.98 -5.55
C ASP A 89 11.57 4.10 -4.67
N LEU A 90 12.40 3.04 -4.65
CA LEU A 90 13.55 2.96 -3.77
C LEU A 90 14.73 3.85 -4.22
N LEU A 91 14.61 4.48 -5.39
CA LEU A 91 15.52 5.50 -5.92
C LEU A 91 15.00 6.93 -5.76
N ASP A 92 13.68 7.12 -5.59
CA ASP A 92 13.06 8.45 -5.62
C ASP A 92 13.32 9.21 -4.32
N GLY A 93 14.38 10.02 -4.36
CA GLY A 93 14.69 10.94 -3.30
C GLY A 93 13.77 12.16 -3.32
N ASN A 94 12.49 11.99 -2.92
CA ASN A 94 11.63 12.98 -2.24
C ASN A 94 10.14 12.85 -2.63
N ARG A 95 9.28 12.43 -1.69
CA ARG A 95 7.84 12.74 -1.76
C ARG A 95 7.29 13.58 -0.63
N ASN A 96 7.91 13.67 0.55
CA ASN A 96 7.39 14.46 1.68
C ASN A 96 8.42 14.92 2.73
N ALA A 97 9.74 14.92 2.46
CA ALA A 97 10.75 15.30 3.48
C ALA A 97 11.89 16.17 2.94
N THR A 98 12.36 17.10 3.77
CA THR A 98 13.55 17.93 3.50
C THR A 98 14.81 17.06 3.49
N GLY A 99 15.20 16.57 2.32
CA GLY A 99 16.39 15.73 2.12
C GLY A 99 16.10 14.58 1.14
N SER A 100 17.06 14.25 0.28
CA SER A 100 16.94 13.14 -0.68
C SER A 100 16.78 11.81 0.06
N GLN A 101 15.64 11.14 -0.12
CA GLN A 101 15.33 9.86 0.50
C GLN A 101 15.72 8.69 -0.43
N ASN A 102 17.01 8.48 -0.70
CA ASN A 102 17.46 7.36 -1.55
C ASN A 102 17.66 6.09 -0.70
N TRP A 103 16.63 5.25 -0.59
CA TRP A 103 16.63 4.07 0.29
C TRP A 103 17.67 3.05 -0.16
N LYS A 104 17.90 2.90 -1.48
CA LYS A 104 18.97 2.07 -2.03
C LYS A 104 20.35 2.54 -1.60
N GLU A 105 20.62 3.84 -1.67
CA GLU A 105 21.90 4.40 -1.26
C GLU A 105 22.15 4.16 0.23
N LYS A 106 21.13 4.34 1.08
CA LYS A 106 21.23 4.04 2.51
C LYS A 106 21.48 2.56 2.79
N ALA A 107 20.78 1.66 2.10
CA ALA A 107 21.00 0.23 2.20
C ALA A 107 22.42 -0.17 1.74
N GLN A 108 22.90 0.41 0.65
CA GLN A 108 24.25 0.15 0.12
C GLN A 108 25.33 0.70 1.05
N ALA A 109 25.15 1.89 1.61
CA ALA A 109 26.06 2.46 2.60
C ALA A 109 26.13 1.59 3.86
N TRP A 110 24.99 1.07 4.32
CA TRP A 110 24.95 0.14 5.45
C TRP A 110 25.65 -1.18 5.11
N LEU A 111 25.46 -1.75 3.91
CA LEU A 111 26.17 -2.95 3.47
C LEU A 111 27.69 -2.77 3.44
N ASN A 112 28.14 -1.60 3.00
CA ASN A 112 29.56 -1.25 2.86
C ASN A 112 30.24 -0.93 4.20
N ALA A 113 29.49 -0.68 5.27
CA ALA A 113 30.05 -0.37 6.57
C ALA A 113 30.82 -1.58 7.18
N PRO A 114 31.86 -1.35 7.99
CA PRO A 114 32.57 -2.42 8.66
C PRO A 114 31.62 -3.26 9.53
N ALA A 115 31.76 -4.58 9.47
CA ALA A 115 30.82 -5.53 10.09
C ALA A 115 30.63 -5.28 11.60
N GLU A 116 31.70 -4.90 12.29
CA GLU A 116 31.73 -4.59 13.71
C GLU A 116 30.95 -3.34 14.11
N THR A 117 30.60 -2.48 13.15
CA THR A 117 29.86 -1.24 13.40
C THR A 117 28.37 -1.36 13.11
N LYS A 118 27.95 -2.42 12.41
CA LYS A 118 26.55 -2.68 12.08
C LYS A 118 25.82 -3.18 13.32
N THR A 119 24.71 -2.53 13.68
CA THR A 119 23.89 -2.95 14.83
C THR A 119 22.53 -3.48 14.39
N TYR A 120 21.76 -2.67 13.66
CA TYR A 120 20.47 -3.09 13.10
C TYR A 120 20.23 -2.48 11.72
N PHE A 121 19.39 -3.15 10.96
CA PHE A 121 18.82 -2.70 9.70
C PHE A 121 17.43 -3.32 9.56
N GLU A 122 16.41 -2.48 9.61
CA GLU A 122 15.03 -2.90 9.83
C GLU A 122 14.08 -2.07 8.97
N LEU A 123 13.02 -2.73 8.47
CA LEU A 123 11.90 -2.07 7.82
C LEU A 123 10.69 -2.20 8.73
N PHE A 124 10.12 -1.07 9.11
CA PHE A 124 8.89 -0.99 9.87
C PHE A 124 7.76 -0.48 8.97
N ILE A 125 6.64 -1.21 8.94
CA ILE A 125 5.41 -0.82 8.26
C ILE A 125 4.34 -0.75 9.34
N GLY A 126 3.86 0.45 9.67
CA GLY A 126 2.90 0.68 10.75
C GLY A 126 1.64 1.40 10.30
N PHE A 127 0.53 1.14 10.98
CA PHE A 127 -0.72 1.85 10.78
C PHE A 127 -0.97 2.82 11.92
N GLN A 128 -1.54 3.97 11.57
CA GLN A 128 -2.12 4.89 12.53
C GLN A 128 -3.49 5.36 12.04
N GLY A 129 -4.35 5.69 13.00
CA GLY A 129 -5.66 6.24 12.71
C GLY A 129 -6.11 7.19 13.82
N GLY A 130 -7.16 7.95 13.52
CA GLY A 130 -7.77 8.87 14.47
C GLY A 130 -8.52 8.17 15.59
N ASN A 131 -9.23 8.95 16.41
CA ASN A 131 -10.10 8.37 17.42
C ASN A 131 -11.10 7.42 16.76
N ASN A 132 -11.31 6.27 17.42
CA ASN A 132 -12.31 5.30 17.03
C ASN A 132 -13.67 5.99 17.08
N THR A 133 -14.24 6.29 15.91
CA THR A 133 -15.67 6.60 15.83
C THR A 133 -16.42 5.27 15.92
N PRO A 134 -17.61 5.25 16.54
CA PRO A 134 -18.46 4.07 16.50
C PRO A 134 -18.62 3.55 15.06
N THR A 135 -18.67 2.23 14.93
CA THR A 135 -18.85 1.51 13.67
C THR A 135 -20.20 0.82 13.66
N ALA A 136 -20.72 0.51 12.48
CA ALA A 136 -21.91 -0.32 12.32
C ALA A 136 -21.63 -1.84 12.36
N ASP A 137 -20.42 -2.26 12.75
CA ASP A 137 -20.08 -3.64 13.12
C ASP A 137 -20.58 -3.91 14.55
N PHE A 138 -21.80 -4.43 14.67
CA PHE A 138 -22.48 -4.65 15.94
C PHE A 138 -22.20 -6.05 16.51
N ASN A 139 -21.79 -7.00 15.68
CA ASN A 139 -21.43 -8.34 16.11
C ASN A 139 -19.92 -8.49 16.42
N PHE A 140 -19.12 -7.46 16.14
CA PHE A 140 -17.68 -7.37 16.29
C PHE A 140 -16.90 -8.42 15.49
N ASP A 141 -17.44 -8.83 14.34
CA ASP A 141 -16.82 -9.83 13.46
C ASP A 141 -15.85 -9.23 12.44
N THR A 142 -15.65 -7.91 12.51
CA THR A 142 -14.77 -7.08 11.69
C THR A 142 -15.29 -6.71 10.30
N PHE A 143 -16.54 -7.04 10.00
CA PHE A 143 -17.23 -6.65 8.78
C PHE A 143 -18.55 -5.97 9.10
N VAL A 144 -18.95 -4.98 8.29
CA VAL A 144 -20.31 -4.43 8.35
C VAL A 144 -21.13 -5.07 7.25
N ASP A 145 -22.00 -5.99 7.62
CA ASP A 145 -22.78 -6.78 6.67
C ASP A 145 -24.26 -6.94 7.06
N GLY A 146 -24.94 -7.91 6.45
CA GLY A 146 -26.35 -8.19 6.71
C GLY A 146 -26.64 -8.72 8.12
N GLN A 147 -25.65 -9.30 8.80
CA GLN A 147 -25.77 -9.74 10.19
C GLN A 147 -25.90 -8.54 11.13
N ASP A 148 -25.13 -7.48 10.89
CA ASP A 148 -25.25 -6.22 11.63
C ASP A 148 -26.59 -5.55 11.37
N PHE A 149 -27.04 -5.53 10.11
CA PHE A 149 -28.38 -5.03 9.79
C PHE A 149 -29.48 -5.74 10.58
N LEU A 150 -29.37 -7.05 10.76
CA LEU A 150 -30.33 -7.82 11.56
C LEU A 150 -30.25 -7.49 13.04
N ILE A 151 -29.08 -7.12 13.57
CA ILE A 151 -28.92 -6.64 14.95
C ILE A 151 -29.62 -5.28 15.11
N TRP A 152 -29.34 -4.32 14.23
CA TRP A 152 -30.03 -3.03 14.23
C TRP A 152 -31.55 -3.20 14.11
N GLN A 153 -32.01 -4.01 13.14
CA GLN A 153 -33.44 -4.22 12.89
C GLN A 153 -34.18 -4.80 14.09
N ARG A 154 -33.54 -5.70 14.86
CA ARG A 154 -34.14 -6.32 16.05
C ARG A 154 -34.25 -5.37 17.24
N ASN A 155 -33.41 -4.35 17.28
CA ASN A 155 -33.33 -3.40 18.39
C ASN A 155 -33.91 -2.02 18.03
N PHE A 156 -34.40 -1.81 16.81
CA PHE A 156 -35.00 -0.55 16.38
C PHE A 156 -36.06 -0.05 17.37
N GLY A 157 -35.91 1.19 17.83
CA GLY A 157 -36.74 1.83 18.84
C GLY A 157 -36.32 1.56 20.29
N ASN A 158 -35.23 0.83 20.54
CA ASN A 158 -34.60 0.77 21.85
C ASN A 158 -34.04 2.15 22.24
N MET A 159 -34.23 2.55 23.50
CA MET A 159 -33.80 3.84 24.07
C MET A 159 -32.81 3.69 25.23
N GLU A 160 -32.33 2.46 25.45
CA GLU A 160 -31.25 2.13 26.39
C GLU A 160 -30.28 1.14 25.70
N ALA A 161 -29.87 1.48 24.48
CA ALA A 161 -29.00 0.65 23.67
C ALA A 161 -27.51 0.94 23.87
N GLY A 162 -26.69 -0.08 23.69
CA GLY A 162 -25.27 0.02 23.43
C GLY A 162 -24.93 -0.29 21.97
N PRO A 163 -23.65 -0.18 21.58
CA PRO A 163 -23.20 -0.42 20.21
C PRO A 163 -23.56 -1.80 19.68
N GLU A 164 -23.43 -2.83 20.51
CA GLU A 164 -23.76 -4.21 20.16
C GLU A 164 -25.26 -4.44 19.91
N GLN A 165 -26.08 -3.44 20.21
CA GLN A 165 -27.52 -3.43 19.97
C GLN A 165 -27.89 -2.55 18.76
N GLY A 166 -26.94 -1.93 18.07
CA GLY A 166 -27.21 -1.13 16.87
C GLY A 166 -27.14 0.38 17.06
N ASP A 167 -26.59 0.86 18.18
CA ASP A 167 -26.35 2.29 18.44
C ASP A 167 -24.96 2.69 17.88
N THR A 168 -24.97 3.35 16.72
CA THR A 168 -23.76 3.81 16.02
C THR A 168 -23.35 5.22 16.39
N ASN A 169 -24.09 5.96 17.19
CA ASN A 169 -23.74 7.35 17.52
C ASN A 169 -23.52 7.54 19.04
N PHE A 170 -23.67 6.47 19.82
CA PHE A 170 -23.59 6.40 21.28
C PHE A 170 -24.60 7.30 22.00
N ASP A 171 -25.78 7.54 21.43
CA ASP A 171 -26.86 8.30 22.06
C ASP A 171 -27.85 7.44 22.85
N ALA A 172 -27.59 6.12 22.92
CA ALA A 172 -28.40 5.08 23.52
C ALA A 172 -29.75 4.81 22.83
N ILE A 173 -29.96 5.33 21.62
CA ILE A 173 -31.16 5.12 20.83
C ILE A 173 -30.78 4.34 19.57
N VAL A 174 -31.61 3.36 19.18
CA VAL A 174 -31.47 2.68 17.88
C VAL A 174 -32.53 3.20 16.94
N ASP A 175 -32.16 4.07 16.01
CA ASP A 175 -33.10 4.71 15.11
C ASP A 175 -32.60 4.81 13.65
N GLY A 176 -33.18 5.75 12.89
CA GLY A 176 -32.83 5.96 11.50
C GLY A 176 -31.43 6.57 11.28
N VAL A 177 -30.88 7.28 12.27
CA VAL A 177 -29.50 7.79 12.22
C VAL A 177 -28.53 6.63 12.14
N ASP A 178 -28.76 5.58 12.93
CA ASP A 178 -27.90 4.39 12.92
C ASP A 178 -27.99 3.59 11.64
N LEU A 179 -29.19 3.55 11.04
CA LEU A 179 -29.37 2.92 9.75
C LEU A 179 -28.59 3.64 8.64
N GLU A 180 -28.56 4.98 8.66
CA GLU A 180 -27.77 5.75 7.69
C GLU A 180 -26.27 5.52 7.88
N ALA A 181 -25.81 5.38 9.12
CA ALA A 181 -24.43 4.98 9.40
C ALA A 181 -24.13 3.58 8.83
N TRP A 182 -24.97 2.58 9.12
CA TRP A 182 -24.81 1.23 8.57
C TRP A 182 -24.78 1.22 7.04
N LYS A 183 -25.65 1.97 6.35
CA LYS A 183 -25.63 2.08 4.88
C LYS A 183 -24.31 2.65 4.35
N GLY A 184 -23.71 3.59 5.08
CA GLY A 184 -22.43 4.18 4.72
C GLY A 184 -21.25 3.22 4.91
N GLU A 185 -21.37 2.26 5.83
CA GLU A 185 -20.30 1.30 6.15
C GLU A 185 -20.53 -0.10 5.56
N PHE A 186 -21.71 -0.40 5.00
CA PHE A 186 -22.05 -1.71 4.47
C PHE A 186 -21.05 -2.22 3.42
N GLY A 187 -20.62 -3.47 3.59
CA GLY A 187 -19.57 -4.09 2.80
C GLY A 187 -18.14 -3.72 3.23
N GLY A 188 -18.01 -2.82 4.21
CA GLY A 188 -16.74 -2.35 4.74
C GLY A 188 -16.12 -3.28 5.77
N ALA A 189 -14.80 -3.39 5.76
CA ALA A 189 -14.04 -4.02 6.85
C ALA A 189 -13.67 -2.97 7.91
N VAL A 190 -13.97 -3.21 9.18
CA VAL A 190 -13.55 -2.33 10.29
C VAL A 190 -12.15 -2.68 10.82
N VAL A 191 -11.40 -3.49 10.08
CA VAL A 191 -9.99 -3.81 10.32
C VAL A 191 -9.10 -3.22 9.26
N SER A 192 -7.93 -2.75 9.69
CA SER A 192 -6.87 -2.38 8.77
C SER A 192 -6.10 -3.63 8.33
N THR A 193 -5.75 -3.69 7.05
CA THR A 193 -4.96 -4.80 6.50
C THR A 193 -3.88 -4.26 5.59
N ILE A 194 -2.70 -4.89 5.65
CA ILE A 194 -1.67 -4.71 4.62
C ILE A 194 -1.45 -6.09 4.00
N ASP A 195 -1.49 -6.12 2.69
CA ASP A 195 -1.32 -7.30 1.87
C ASP A 195 -0.34 -7.01 0.75
N ASN A 196 0.05 -8.06 0.02
CA ASN A 196 0.87 -7.93 -1.19
C ASN A 196 2.19 -7.17 -0.95
N ILE A 197 2.76 -7.22 0.26
CA ILE A 197 4.06 -6.58 0.53
C ILE A 197 5.12 -7.30 -0.30
N MET A 198 5.74 -6.59 -1.23
CA MET A 198 6.71 -7.16 -2.16
C MET A 198 7.74 -6.15 -2.61
N PHE A 199 8.99 -6.60 -2.66
CA PHE A 199 10.06 -5.88 -3.34
C PHE A 199 10.09 -6.34 -4.80
N LYS A 200 9.98 -5.40 -5.75
CA LYS A 200 9.99 -5.71 -7.18
C LYS A 200 11.18 -5.10 -7.87
N LYS A 201 11.71 -5.83 -8.84
CA LYS A 201 12.65 -5.31 -9.83
C LYS A 201 11.90 -5.07 -11.12
N ASN A 202 11.93 -3.85 -11.62
CA ASN A 202 11.27 -3.50 -12.86
C ASN A 202 12.05 -4.09 -14.04
N PRO A 203 11.37 -4.70 -15.03
CA PRO A 203 12.05 -5.16 -16.23
C PRO A 203 12.72 -3.95 -16.91
N PRO A 204 13.91 -4.12 -17.52
CA PRO A 204 14.55 -3.03 -18.25
C PRO A 204 13.60 -2.52 -19.32
N VAL A 205 13.40 -1.20 -19.38
CA VAL A 205 12.63 -0.56 -20.46
C VAL A 205 13.42 -0.76 -21.74
N VAL A 206 13.04 -1.77 -22.53
CA VAL A 206 13.59 -1.94 -23.87
C VAL A 206 13.03 -0.80 -24.71
N ALA A 207 13.81 0.27 -24.88
CA ALA A 207 13.47 1.31 -25.82
C ALA A 207 13.18 0.63 -27.16
N ALA A 208 11.99 0.84 -27.72
CA ALA A 208 11.64 0.32 -29.03
C ALA A 208 12.69 0.86 -30.01
N ILE A 209 13.61 -0.01 -30.43
CA ILE A 209 14.62 0.33 -31.41
C ILE A 209 13.84 0.66 -32.69
N PRO A 210 13.93 1.88 -33.25
CA PRO A 210 13.33 2.17 -34.54
C PRO A 210 13.94 1.20 -35.54
N GLU A 211 13.14 0.28 -36.08
CA GLU A 211 13.67 -0.77 -36.95
C GLU A 211 14.31 -0.14 -38.20
N PRO A 212 15.62 -0.36 -38.47
CA PRO A 212 16.26 0.14 -39.69
C PRO A 212 15.71 -0.52 -40.97
N THR A 213 14.93 -1.59 -40.83
CA THR A 213 14.33 -2.36 -41.93
C THR A 213 13.26 -1.58 -42.69
N ALA A 214 12.51 -0.68 -42.04
CA ALA A 214 11.54 0.17 -42.74
C ALA A 214 12.21 1.14 -43.73
N ALA A 215 13.40 1.64 -43.40
CA ALA A 215 14.18 2.51 -44.27
C ALA A 215 14.86 1.72 -45.43
N ALA A 216 15.33 0.50 -45.15
CA ALA A 216 15.97 -0.35 -46.15
C ALA A 216 15.00 -0.85 -47.24
N SER A 217 13.76 -1.20 -46.87
CA SER A 217 12.75 -1.66 -47.84
C SER A 217 12.19 -0.54 -48.72
N GLY A 218 12.13 0.71 -48.22
CA GLY A 218 11.70 1.87 -49.00
C GLY A 218 12.69 2.26 -50.10
N LEU A 219 14.00 2.15 -49.85
CA LEU A 219 15.03 2.55 -50.81
C LEU A 219 15.11 1.59 -52.02
N ILE A 220 14.88 0.29 -51.81
CA ILE A 220 14.89 -0.71 -52.89
C ILE A 220 13.68 -0.52 -53.82
N ALA A 221 12.52 -0.16 -53.30
CA ALA A 221 11.32 0.11 -54.09
C ALA A 221 11.46 1.36 -54.99
N VAL A 222 12.16 2.40 -54.52
CA VAL A 222 12.42 3.63 -55.30
C VAL A 222 13.43 3.36 -56.43
N ILE A 223 14.45 2.52 -56.20
CA ILE A 223 15.43 2.19 -57.24
C ILE A 223 14.80 1.34 -58.35
N LEU A 224 13.93 0.38 -58.00
CA LEU A 224 13.26 -0.48 -58.98
C LEU A 224 12.23 0.28 -59.84
N THR A 225 11.53 1.26 -59.27
CA THR A 225 10.57 2.10 -60.02
C THR A 225 11.29 3.11 -60.93
N ALA A 226 12.39 3.72 -60.49
CA ALA A 226 13.20 4.62 -61.32
C ALA A 226 13.89 3.90 -62.50
N ALA A 227 14.36 2.67 -62.30
CA ALA A 227 14.96 1.86 -63.36
C ALA A 227 13.92 1.37 -64.39
N GLY A 228 12.68 1.08 -63.96
CA GLY A 228 11.58 0.67 -64.84
C GLY A 228 11.11 1.79 -65.79
N CYS A 229 11.04 3.03 -65.31
CA CYS A 229 10.64 4.18 -66.13
C CYS A 229 11.68 4.58 -67.18
N ARG A 230 12.97 4.28 -66.97
CA ARG A 230 14.05 4.64 -67.89
C ARG A 230 14.15 3.74 -69.13
N ARG A 231 13.53 2.56 -69.12
CA ARG A 231 13.53 1.59 -70.23
C ARG A 231 12.37 1.74 -71.23
N ARG A 232 11.46 2.70 -71.03
CA ARG A 232 10.27 2.92 -71.88
C ARG A 232 10.25 4.28 -72.62
N ARG A 233 11.40 4.81 -73.02
CA ARG A 233 11.50 5.91 -73.98
C ARG A 233 12.24 5.47 -75.22
#